data_AF-A0AAW4YD86-F1
#
_entry.id   AF-A0AAW4YD86-F1
#
_cell.length_a   1.000
_cell.length_b   1.000
_cell.length_c   1.000
_cell.angle_alpha   90.00
_cell.angle_beta   90.00
_cell.angle_gamma   90.00
#
_symmetry.space_group_name_H-M   'P 1'
#
loop_
_entity.id
_entity.type
_entity.pdbx_description
1 polymer ?
#
loop_
_entity_poly.entity_id
_entity_poly.type
_entity_poly.pdbx_seq_one_letter_code
_entity_poly.pdbx_strand_id
1 'polypeptide(L)' 'MTHNLNLSHNIYKDTKRGTYYFRITYYDKSNTRKYITRKGFKQRKDAVKKCNEMMDELEGVGHLNRLPFYKLFEE' A
#
# COMPACT_ATOMS: atom_id res chain seq x y z
N MET A 1 -18.69 -11.44 -11.60
CA MET A 1 -18.31 -11.80 -10.22
C MET A 1 -17.33 -10.74 -9.75
N THR A 2 -17.78 -9.87 -8.85
CA THR A 2 -17.04 -8.72 -8.32
C THR A 2 -15.84 -9.23 -7.54
N HIS A 3 -14.63 -9.02 -8.06
CA HIS A 3 -13.40 -9.27 -7.32
C HIS A 3 -13.27 -8.23 -6.20
N ASN A 4 -14.01 -8.40 -5.10
CA ASN A 4 -13.76 -7.68 -3.86
C ASN A 4 -12.49 -8.25 -3.22
N LEU A 5 -11.34 -7.92 -3.80
CA LEU A 5 -10.08 -8.01 -3.09
C LEU A 5 -10.19 -7.03 -1.92
N ASN A 6 -10.45 -7.55 -0.71
CA ASN A 6 -10.39 -6.77 0.53
C ASN A 6 -8.93 -6.35 0.78
N LEU A 7 -8.49 -5.36 0.02
CA LEU A 7 -7.15 -4.81 -0.01
C LEU A 7 -7.13 -3.61 0.94
N SER A 8 -6.31 -3.68 1.98
CA SER A 8 -6.09 -2.56 2.89
C SER A 8 -4.61 -2.26 2.98
N HIS A 9 -4.26 -0.99 3.20
CA HIS A 9 -2.87 -0.58 3.33
C HIS A 9 -2.76 0.51 4.37
N ASN A 10 -1.62 0.51 5.08
CA ASN A 10 -1.32 1.50 6.09
C ASN A 10 0.15 1.87 6.03
N ILE A 11 0.44 3.14 6.30
CA ILE A 11 1.80 3.68 6.38
C ILE A 11 2.10 3.98 7.84
N TYR A 12 3.26 3.53 8.28
CA TYR A 12 3.72 3.63 9.64
C TYR A 12 5.07 4.33 9.68
N LYS A 13 5.34 5.01 10.80
CA LYS A 13 6.65 5.57 11.11
C LYS A 13 7.36 4.62 12.07
N ASP A 14 8.52 4.12 11.65
CA ASP A 14 9.47 3.45 12.53
C ASP A 14 10.20 4.51 13.35
N THR A 15 9.75 4.70 14.59
CA THR A 15 10.30 5.68 15.52
C THR A 15 11.71 5.34 15.99
N LYS A 16 12.11 4.06 15.95
CA LYS A 16 13.45 3.62 16.37
C LYS A 16 14.52 3.96 15.32
N ARG A 17 14.16 3.87 14.03
CA ARG A 17 15.08 4.12 12.92
C ARG A 17 14.85 5.47 12.22
N GLY A 18 13.83 6.21 12.61
CA GLY A 18 13.45 7.46 11.92
C GLY A 18 13.01 7.24 10.47
N THR A 19 12.56 6.04 10.12
CA THR A 19 12.17 5.67 8.76
C THR A 19 10.67 5.40 8.69
N TYR A 20 10.13 5.30 7.49
CA TYR A 20 8.76 4.95 7.21
C TYR A 20 8.70 3.55 6.61
N TYR A 21 7.59 2.89 6.82
CA TYR A 21 7.26 1.63 6.18
C TYR A 21 5.78 1.56 5.87
N PHE A 22 5.42 0.79 4.86
CA PHE A 22 4.03 0.49 4.56
C PHE A 22 3.75 -1.00 4.69
N ARG A 23 2.50 -1.32 5.01
CA ARG A 23 1.97 -2.67 5.02
C ARG A 23 0.70 -2.72 4.18
N ILE A 24 0.71 -3.55 3.15
CA ILE A 24 -0.44 -3.90 2.34
C ILE A 24 -0.94 -5.26 2.85
N THR A 25 -2.23 -5.37 3.12
CA THR A 25 -2.91 -6.60 3.50
C THR A 25 -3.89 -6.94 2.39
N TYR A 26 -3.86 -8.17 1.90
CA TYR A 26 -4.75 -8.64 0.85
C TYR A 26 -5.15 -10.08 1.11
N TYR A 27 -6.28 -10.50 0.55
CA TYR A 27 -6.73 -11.88 0.60
C TYR A 27 -6.44 -12.54 -0.75
N ASP A 28 -5.76 -13.68 -0.71
CA ASP A 28 -5.48 -14.49 -1.90
C ASP A 28 -6.78 -15.18 -2.39
N LYS A 29 -6.75 -15.79 -3.58
CA LYS A 29 -7.91 -16.53 -4.13
C LYS A 29 -8.36 -17.69 -3.24
N SER A 30 -7.45 -18.20 -2.42
CA SER A 30 -7.72 -19.23 -1.40
C SER A 30 -8.32 -18.66 -0.10
N ASN A 31 -8.72 -17.38 -0.09
CA ASN A 31 -9.19 -16.63 1.08
C ASN A 31 -8.16 -16.53 2.22
N THR A 32 -6.88 -16.76 1.92
CA THR A 32 -5.78 -16.64 2.87
C THR A 32 -5.33 -15.19 2.96
N ARG A 33 -5.32 -14.64 4.17
CA ARG A 33 -4.79 -13.30 4.43
C ARG A 33 -3.28 -13.29 4.25
N LYS A 34 -2.80 -12.47 3.31
CA LYS A 34 -1.38 -12.19 3.08
C LYS A 34 -1.07 -10.73 3.40
N TYR A 35 0.21 -10.47 3.66
CA TYR A 35 0.71 -9.14 3.94
C TYR A 35 2.03 -8.89 3.23
N ILE A 36 2.11 -7.77 2.54
CA ILE A 36 3.34 -7.24 1.96
C ILE A 36 3.77 -6.08 2.84
N THR A 37 5.00 -6.11 3.34
CA THR A 37 5.56 -5.02 4.14
C THR A 37 6.88 -4.58 3.54
N ARG A 38 7.05 -3.28 3.32
CA ARG A 38 8.30 -2.69 2.85
C ARG A 38 8.73 -1.58 3.79
N LYS A 39 9.98 -1.65 4.24
CA LYS A 39 10.58 -0.76 5.24
C LYS A 39 11.82 -0.06 4.67
N GLY A 40 12.24 1.02 5.33
CA GLY A 40 13.51 1.70 5.05
C GLY A 40 13.36 3.02 4.28
N PHE A 41 12.15 3.57 4.18
CA PHE A 41 11.94 4.85 3.51
C PHE A 41 12.34 5.99 4.44
N LYS A 42 13.17 6.94 3.98
CA LYS A 42 13.53 8.11 4.80
C LYS A 42 12.39 9.11 4.94
N GLN A 43 11.53 9.21 3.92
CA GLN A 43 10.42 10.15 3.89
C GLN A 43 9.08 9.41 3.76
N ARG A 44 8.02 9.98 4.33
CA ARG A 44 6.66 9.44 4.23
C ARG A 44 6.21 9.35 2.77
N LYS A 45 6.50 10.38 1.98
CA LYS A 45 6.15 10.46 0.55
C LYS A 45 6.72 9.31 -0.28
N ASP A 46 7.96 8.89 0.01
CA ASP A 46 8.59 7.76 -0.69
C ASP A 46 7.88 6.44 -0.38
N ALA A 47 7.50 6.25 0.89
CA ALA A 47 6.70 5.09 1.30
C ALA A 47 5.31 5.09 0.65
N VAL A 48 4.65 6.25 0.56
CA VAL A 48 3.36 6.41 -0.13
C VAL A 48 3.50 6.06 -1.61
N LYS A 49 4.47 6.68 -2.31
CA LYS A 49 4.69 6.46 -3.74
C LYS A 49 4.93 4.99 -4.04
N LYS A 50 5.80 4.33 -3.26
CA LYS A 50 6.11 2.93 -3.48
C LYS A 50 4.96 1.99 -3.10
N CYS A 51 4.16 2.36 -2.11
CA CYS A 51 2.93 1.66 -1.79
C CYS A 51 1.94 1.72 -2.96
N ASN A 52 1.71 2.91 -3.54
CA ASN A 52 0.81 3.09 -4.67
C ASN A 52 1.28 2.30 -5.90
N GLU A 53 2.58 2.32 -6.22
CA GLU A 53 3.14 1.49 -7.30
C GLU A 53 2.85 -0.01 -7.07
N MET A 54 3.08 -0.52 -5.86
CA MET A 54 2.81 -1.93 -5.56
C MET A 54 1.31 -2.28 -5.60
N MET A 55 0.44 -1.35 -5.23
CA MET A 55 -1.01 -1.57 -5.32
C MET A 55 -1.46 -1.67 -6.77
N ASP A 56 -0.95 -0.79 -7.64
CA ASP A 56 -1.23 -0.81 -9.08
C ASP A 56 -0.76 -2.14 -9.72
N GLU A 57 0.43 -2.61 -9.34
CA GLU A 57 0.96 -3.92 -9.77
C GLU A 57 0.13 -5.11 -9.23
N LEU A 58 -0.38 -5.03 -8.00
CA LEU A 58 -1.20 -6.09 -7.36
C LEU A 58 -2.62 -6.15 -7.93
N GLU A 59 -3.22 -5.01 -8.27
CA GLU A 59 -4.55 -4.94 -8.86
C GLU A 59 -4.54 -5.34 -10.34
N GLY A 60 -3.43 -5.16 -11.06
CA GLY A 60 -3.22 -5.64 -12.42
C GLY A 60 -4.21 -5.09 -13.44
N VAL A 61 -3.83 -4.05 -14.20
CA VAL A 61 -4.48 -3.61 -15.44
C VAL A 61 -6.02 -3.55 -15.36
N GLY A 62 -6.55 -2.44 -14.82
CA GLY A 62 -7.88 -1.96 -15.24
C GLY A 62 -9.00 -1.85 -14.21
N HIS A 63 -8.76 -2.01 -12.89
CA HIS A 63 -9.74 -1.58 -11.88
C HIS A 63 -9.10 -0.62 -10.89
N LEU A 64 -9.15 0.65 -11.28
CA LEU A 64 -8.55 1.78 -10.60
C LEU A 64 -9.36 2.14 -9.34
N ASN A 65 -9.12 1.47 -8.22
CA ASN A 65 -9.51 2.00 -6.91
C ASN A 65 -8.46 3.05 -6.48
N ARG A 66 -8.40 4.16 -7.23
CA ARG A 66 -7.57 5.33 -6.91
C ARG A 66 -7.98 5.86 -5.53
N LEU A 67 -7.24 5.49 -4.51
CA LEU A 67 -7.43 5.99 -3.14
C LEU A 67 -6.97 7.46 -3.02
N PRO A 68 -7.53 8.22 -2.05
CA PRO A 68 -7.46 9.67 -1.97
C PRO A 68 -6.16 10.20 -1.36
N PHE A 69 -5.02 9.56 -1.66
CA PHE A 69 -3.70 10.05 -1.21
C PHE A 69 -3.11 11.12 -2.13
N TYR A 70 -3.76 11.42 -3.25
CA TYR A 70 -3.36 12.52 -4.13
C TYR A 70 -3.27 13.85 -3.36
N LYS A 71 -4.11 14.05 -2.33
CA LYS A 71 -4.05 15.22 -1.42
C LYS A 71 -2.96 15.18 -0.36
N LEU A 72 -2.28 14.06 -0.15
CA LEU A 72 -1.14 13.94 0.80
C LEU A 72 0.22 14.06 0.10
N PHE A 73 0.22 14.23 -1.22
CA PHE A 73 1.42 14.49 -2.03
C PHE A 73 1.68 15.99 -2.22
N GLU A 74 0.67 16.84 -1.97
CA GLU A 74 0.76 18.30 -1.92
C GLU A 74 0.85 18.77 -0.46
N GLU A 75 2.00 18.57 0.19
CA GLU A 75 2.51 19.51 1.21
C GLU A 75 4.04 19.35 1.38
#